data_AF-K1RFY8-F1
#
_entry.id   AF-K1RFY8-F1
#
_cell.length_a   1.000
_cell.length_b   1.000
_cell.length_c   1.000
_cell.angle_alpha   90.00
_cell.angle_beta   90.00
_cell.angle_gamma   90.00
#
_symmetry.space_group_name_H-M   'P 1'
#
loop_
_entity.id
_entity.type
_entity.pdbx_description
1 polymer ?
#
loop_
_entity_poly.entity_id
_entity_poly.type
_entity_poly.pdbx_seq_one_letter_code
_entity_poly.pdbx_strand_id
1 'polypeptide(L)' 'MEKARLDRIYDNAEIKAMITAFGTGIHEDFDISKLRYNKIIIMTDADVDGAHIA' A
#
# COMPACT_ATOMS: atom_id res chain seq x y z
N MET A 1 4.10 15.91 -14.61
CA MET A 1 5.12 14.84 -14.49
C MET A 1 4.86 13.94 -13.28
N GLU A 2 4.28 14.42 -12.18
CA GLU A 2 3.97 13.61 -10.97
C GLU A 2 2.85 12.56 -11.16
N LYS A 3 1.75 12.92 -11.85
CA LYS A 3 0.61 12.01 -12.11
C LYS A 3 0.97 10.73 -12.87
N ALA A 4 1.82 10.83 -13.90
CA ALA A 4 2.24 9.70 -14.71
C ALA A 4 3.01 8.62 -13.92
N ARG A 5 3.58 8.99 -12.77
CA ARG A 5 4.29 8.07 -11.89
C ARG A 5 3.34 7.35 -10.93
N LEU A 6 2.25 7.99 -10.52
CA LEU A 6 1.19 7.38 -9.69
C LEU A 6 0.40 6.33 -10.46
N ASP A 7 0.04 6.60 -11.71
CA ASP A 7 -0.67 5.63 -12.55
C ASP A 7 0.12 4.32 -12.70
N ARG A 8 1.44 4.42 -12.86
CA ARG A 8 2.35 3.26 -12.94
C ARG A 8 2.45 2.48 -11.62
N ILE A 9 2.33 3.16 -10.48
CA ILE A 9 2.29 2.54 -9.15
C ILE A 9 0.95 1.81 -8.98
N TYR A 10 -0.15 2.42 -9.42
CA TYR A 10 -1.46 1.80 -9.37
C TYR A 10 -1.59 0.62 -10.30
N ASP A 11 -0.83 0.54 -11.40
CA ASP A 11 -0.79 -0.65 -12.24
C ASP A 11 -0.18 -1.88 -11.55
N ASN A 12 0.53 -1.71 -10.42
CA ASN A 12 1.03 -2.84 -9.64
C ASN A 12 -0.13 -3.58 -8.94
N ALA A 13 -0.24 -4.88 -9.22
CA ALA A 13 -1.27 -5.76 -8.66
C ALA A 13 -1.21 -5.86 -7.12
N GLU A 14 -0.02 -5.86 -6.52
CA GLU A 14 0.18 -5.90 -5.07
C GLU A 14 -0.36 -4.63 -4.41
N ILE A 15 -0.17 -3.47 -5.04
CA ILE A 15 -0.67 -2.20 -4.54
C ILE A 15 -2.20 -2.17 -4.60
N LYS A 16 -2.81 -2.63 -5.70
CA LYS A 16 -4.28 -2.80 -5.77
C LYS A 16 -4.80 -3.75 -4.69
N ALA A 17 -4.08 -4.85 -4.44
CA ALA A 17 -4.44 -5.82 -3.41
C ALA A 17 -4.37 -5.21 -2.01
N MET A 18 -3.32 -4.44 -1.68
CA MET A 18 -3.17 -3.75 -0.40
C MET A 18 -4.27 -2.70 -0.18
N ILE A 19 -4.54 -1.85 -1.17
CA ILE A 19 -5.62 -0.84 -1.07
C ILE A 19 -6.97 -1.53 -0.81
N THR A 20 -7.24 -2.63 -1.51
CA THR A 20 -8.45 -3.44 -1.31
C THR A 20 -8.50 -4.07 0.08
N ALA A 21 -7.37 -4.59 0.57
CA ALA A 21 -7.25 -5.23 1.87
C ALA A 21 -7.46 -4.23 3.01
N PHE A 22 -6.88 -3.03 2.92
CA PHE A 22 -7.04 -1.98 3.93
C PHE A 22 -8.47 -1.40 3.92
N GLY A 23 -9.09 -1.29 2.74
CA GLY A 23 -10.48 -0.86 2.59
C GLY A 23 -10.70 0.63 2.83
N THR A 24 -9.63 1.41 2.96
CA THR A 24 -9.67 2.85 3.23
C THR A 24 -9.84 3.71 1.98
N GLY A 25 -9.76 3.15 0.77
CA GLY A 25 -9.64 3.95 -0.45
C GLY A 25 -8.25 4.61 -0.57
N ILE A 26 -8.08 5.52 -1.54
CA ILE A 26 -6.80 6.19 -1.82
C ILE A 26 -7.03 7.64 -2.28
N HIS A 27 -6.05 8.52 -2.02
CA HIS A 27 -6.05 9.92 -2.41
C HIS A 27 -7.31 10.67 -1.94
N GLU A 28 -8.15 11.18 -2.84
CA GLU A 28 -9.33 11.97 -2.49
C GLU A 28 -10.43 11.13 -1.84
N ASP A 29 -10.45 9.82 -2.11
CA ASP A 29 -11.40 8.86 -1.54
C ASP A 29 -10.88 8.19 -0.26
N PHE A 30 -9.72 8.62 0.26
CA PHE A 30 -9.12 8.03 1.45
C PHE A 30 -9.91 8.37 2.71
N ASP A 31 -10.32 7.34 3.44
CA ASP A 31 -11.04 7.42 4.69
C ASP A 31 -10.50 6.41 5.70
N ILE A 32 -9.77 6.92 6.69
CA ILE A 32 -9.18 6.12 7.77
C ILE A 32 -10.23 5.41 8.63
N SER A 33 -11.46 5.93 8.70
CA SER A 33 -12.53 5.31 9.49
C SER A 33 -12.98 3.97 8.92
N LYS A 34 -12.72 3.73 7.63
CA LYS A 34 -13.03 2.47 6.92
C LYS A 34 -11.92 1.43 7.03
N LEU A 35 -10.85 1.72 7.77
CA LEU A 35 -9.73 0.81 7.94
C LEU A 35 -10.20 -0.50 8.58
N ARG A 36 -10.03 -1.61 7.86
CA ARG A 36 -10.51 -2.93 8.29
C ARG A 36 -9.69 -3.53 9.43
N TYR A 37 -8.44 -3.10 9.57
CA TYR A 37 -7.50 -3.65 10.55
C TYR A 37 -6.85 -2.53 11.35
N ASN A 38 -7.03 -2.54 12.67
CA ASN A 38 -6.39 -1.55 13.56
C ASN A 38 -4.85 -1.67 13.60
N LYS A 39 -4.30 -2.79 13.12
CA LYS A 39 -2.86 -3.04 13.03
C LYS A 39 -2.53 -3.63 11.67
N ILE A 40 -1.61 -3.01 10.96
CA ILE A 40 -0.98 -3.52 9.74
C ILE A 40 0.43 -3.93 10.14
N ILE A 41 0.78 -5.20 9.94
CA ILE A 41 2.09 -5.75 10.30
C ILE A 41 2.80 -6.12 9.00
N ILE A 42 3.92 -5.47 8.72
CA ILE A 42 4.78 -5.79 7.58
C ILE A 42 5.80 -6.81 8.07
N MET A 43 5.61 -8.06 7.67
CA MET A 43 6.51 -9.15 8.00
C MET A 43 7.37 -9.42 6.76
N THR A 44 8.64 -9.04 6.83
CA THR A 44 9.65 -9.33 5.81
C THR A 44 10.71 -10.23 6.43
N ASP A 45 11.32 -11.11 5.62
CA ASP A 45 12.37 -12.00 6.09
C ASP A 45 13.62 -11.20 6.46
N ALA A 46 14.36 -11.68 7.46
CA ALA A 46 15.51 -10.98 8.05
C ALA A 46 16.80 -11.11 7.23
N ASP A 47 16.69 -11.40 5.93
CA ASP A 47 17.84 -11.54 5.03
C ASP A 47 18.29 -10.18 4.47
N VAL A 48 19.47 -10.12 3.85
CA VAL A 48 20.17 -8.89 3.43
C VAL A 48 19.39 -7.96 2.47
N ASP A 49 18.27 -8.44 1.90
CA ASP A 49 17.34 -7.62 1.11
C ASP A 49 16.23 -6.95 1.95
N GLY A 50 16.06 -7.31 3.23
CA GLY A 50 15.10 -6.71 4.16
C GLY A 50 15.45 -5.27 4.58
N ALA A 51 16.69 -4.84 4.36
CA ALA A 51 17.12 -3.46 4.61
C ALA A 51 16.66 -2.45 3.55
N HIS A 52 16.16 -2.91 2.39
CA HIS A 52 15.67 -2.03 1.33
C HIS A 52 14.16 -1.73 1.41
N ILE A 53 13.40 -2.40 2.28
CA ILE A 53 11.93 -2.29 2.35
C ILE A 53 11.44 -1.51 3.60
N ALA A 54 12.32 -1.23 4.57
CA ALA A 54 11.98 -0.49 5.80
C ALA A 54 11.75 1.02 5.58
#